data_AF-A0A6J5YCG9-F1
#
_entry.id   AF-A0A6J5YCG9-F1
#
_cell.length_a   1.000
_cell.length_b   1.000
_cell.length_c   1.000
_cell.angle_alpha   90.00
_cell.angle_beta   90.00
_cell.angle_gamma   90.00
#
_symmetry.space_group_name_H-M   'P 1'
#
loop_
_entity.id
_entity.type
_entity.pdbx_description
1 polymer ?
#
loop_
_entity_poly.entity_id
_entity_poly.type
_entity_poly.pdbx_seq_one_letter_code
_entity_poly.pdbx_strand_id
1 'polypeptide(L)'
;MMQTWQNFSFAVNFPEACDMILEVAANENLKGEKMIKKVFVFTDFESGCHWKTKYEEVRRKFMEQGYEDDAIPQVLIWGLFDLNIPSIEELHPGLTVLSGFSDELSKLFLDNGGEIGPHQLMEAAVADKEYQALREVD
;
A
#
# COMPACT_ATOMS: atom_id res chain seq x y z
N MET A 1 -6.65 4.15 40.85
CA MET A 1 -7.20 3.16 39.89
C MET A 1 -7.32 3.86 38.54
N MET A 2 -6.33 3.68 37.67
CA MET A 2 -6.39 4.18 36.29
C MET A 2 -7.29 3.25 35.50
N GLN A 3 -8.32 3.84 34.89
CA GLN A 3 -9.21 3.16 33.98
C GLN A 3 -8.39 2.52 32.87
N THR A 4 -8.64 1.24 32.65
CA THR A 4 -8.11 0.43 31.56
C THR A 4 -8.32 1.16 30.25
N TRP A 5 -7.22 1.46 29.55
CA TRP A 5 -7.21 1.85 28.15
C TRP A 5 -8.02 0.80 27.39
N GLN A 6 -9.25 1.18 27.03
CA GLN A 6 -10.09 0.37 26.17
C GLN A 6 -9.29 0.04 24.90
N ASN A 7 -9.34 -1.23 24.51
CA ASN A 7 -8.76 -1.81 23.32
C ASN A 7 -8.94 -0.89 22.08
N PHE A 8 -7.99 -0.01 21.82
CA PHE A 8 -7.78 0.51 20.48
C PHE A 8 -7.07 -0.60 19.72
N SER A 9 -7.77 -1.24 18.78
CA SER A 9 -7.10 -1.98 17.72
C SER A 9 -6.38 -0.95 16.85
N PHE A 10 -5.14 -0.62 17.21
CA PHE A 10 -4.26 0.24 16.41
C PHE A 10 -3.85 -0.40 15.07
N ALA A 11 -4.32 -1.61 14.78
CA ALA A 11 -3.99 -2.35 13.57
C ALA A 11 -4.88 -1.90 12.41
N VAL A 12 -4.25 -1.39 11.35
CA VAL A 12 -4.88 -1.18 10.05
C VAL A 12 -5.51 -2.49 9.55
N ASN A 13 -6.77 -2.41 9.15
CA ASN A 13 -7.57 -3.54 8.68
C ASN A 13 -8.00 -3.37 7.21
N PHE A 14 -7.04 -3.34 6.29
CA PHE A 14 -7.37 -3.26 4.86
C PHE A 14 -8.23 -4.43 4.33
N PRO A 15 -8.17 -5.68 4.88
CA PRO A 15 -9.05 -6.74 4.42
C PRO A 15 -10.53 -6.39 4.53
N GLU A 16 -10.94 -5.66 5.56
CA GLU A 16 -12.33 -5.22 5.74
C GLU A 16 -12.75 -4.20 4.65
N ALA A 17 -11.85 -3.30 4.26
CA ALA A 17 -12.10 -2.41 3.12
C ALA A 17 -12.27 -3.21 1.81
N CYS A 18 -11.45 -4.24 1.60
CA CYS A 18 -11.58 -5.13 0.44
C CYS A 18 -12.87 -5.97 0.49
N ASP A 19 -13.31 -6.40 1.67
CA ASP A 19 -14.58 -7.10 1.86
C ASP A 19 -15.76 -6.22 1.44
N MET A 20 -15.74 -4.93 1.79
CA MET A 20 -16.78 -3.98 1.35
C MET A 20 -16.79 -3.79 -0.16
N ILE A 21 -15.61 -3.73 -0.80
CA ILE A 21 -15.50 -3.68 -2.27
C ILE A 21 -16.13 -4.94 -2.88
N LEU A 22 -15.80 -6.10 -2.33
CA LEU A 22 -16.29 -7.40 -2.80
C LEU A 22 -17.81 -7.51 -2.63
N GLU A 23 -18.35 -7.05 -1.50
CA GLU A 23 -19.79 -7.05 -1.22
C GLU A 23 -20.56 -6.20 -2.25
N VAL A 24 -20.12 -4.97 -2.50
CA VAL A 24 -20.72 -4.10 -3.51
C VAL A 24 -20.61 -4.74 -4.89
N ALA A 25 -19.46 -5.32 -5.23
CA ALA A 25 -19.25 -5.98 -6.51
C ALA A 25 -20.16 -7.19 -6.72
N ALA A 26 -20.37 -8.01 -5.69
CA ALA A 26 -21.27 -9.15 -5.73
C ALA A 26 -22.74 -8.70 -5.86
N ASN A 27 -23.15 -7.68 -5.10
CA ASN A 27 -24.52 -7.14 -5.14
C ASN A 27 -24.86 -6.53 -6.51
N GLU A 28 -23.91 -5.84 -7.13
CA GLU A 28 -24.08 -5.21 -8.45
C GLU A 28 -23.69 -6.12 -9.63
N ASN A 29 -23.29 -7.36 -9.35
CA ASN A 29 -22.83 -8.35 -10.33
C ASN A 29 -21.76 -7.78 -11.29
N LEU A 30 -20.75 -7.12 -10.72
CA LEU A 30 -19.66 -6.52 -11.49
C LEU A 30 -18.82 -7.58 -12.20
N LYS A 31 -18.42 -7.28 -13.43
CA LYS A 31 -17.40 -8.06 -14.14
C LYS A 31 -16.02 -7.69 -13.63
N GLY A 32 -15.06 -8.63 -13.67
CA GLY A 32 -13.66 -8.42 -13.26
C GLY A 32 -12.99 -7.18 -13.88
N GLU A 33 -13.34 -6.85 -15.13
CA GLU A 33 -12.88 -5.65 -15.83
C GLU A 33 -13.26 -4.33 -15.14
N LYS A 34 -14.39 -4.32 -14.43
CA LYS A 34 -14.93 -3.15 -13.71
C LYS A 34 -14.51 -3.09 -12.25
N MET A 35 -13.78 -4.10 -11.77
CA MET A 35 -13.30 -4.13 -10.39
C MET A 35 -12.27 -3.05 -10.13
N ILE A 36 -12.25 -2.57 -8.89
CA ILE A 36 -11.20 -1.68 -8.41
C ILE A 36 -9.85 -2.39 -8.58
N LYS A 37 -8.91 -1.74 -9.27
CA LYS A 37 -7.62 -2.35 -9.60
C LYS A 37 -6.57 -2.13 -8.52
N LYS A 38 -6.68 -1.05 -7.74
CA LYS A 38 -5.67 -0.68 -6.75
C LYS A 38 -6.31 -0.04 -5.51
N VAL A 39 -5.81 -0.40 -4.33
CA VAL A 39 -6.17 0.15 -3.03
C VAL A 39 -4.91 0.69 -2.37
N PHE A 40 -4.96 1.97 -2.00
CA PHE A 40 -3.87 2.65 -1.28
C PHE A 40 -4.23 2.77 0.18
N VAL A 41 -3.34 2.33 1.06
CA VAL A 41 -3.56 2.30 2.51
C VAL A 41 -2.47 3.13 3.18
N PHE A 42 -2.82 4.34 3.58
CA PHE A 42 -1.92 5.24 4.31
C PHE A 42 -2.01 4.95 5.81
N THR A 43 -0.87 4.80 6.47
CA THR A 43 -0.79 4.39 7.87
C THR A 43 0.43 5.00 8.57
N ASP A 44 0.34 5.21 9.88
CA ASP A 44 1.47 5.65 10.69
C ASP A 44 2.52 4.53 10.89
N PHE A 45 2.15 3.27 10.70
CA PHE A 45 3.05 2.13 10.87
C PHE A 45 3.04 1.22 9.66
N GLU A 46 4.22 0.86 9.17
CA GLU A 46 4.37 -0.20 8.17
C GLU A 46 4.73 -1.57 8.75
N SER A 47 5.42 -1.61 9.88
CA SER A 47 6.11 -2.80 10.37
C SER A 47 5.30 -3.55 11.44
N GLY A 48 5.48 -4.87 11.50
CA GLY A 48 4.93 -5.74 12.55
C GLY A 48 3.56 -6.37 12.28
N CYS A 49 3.00 -6.17 11.08
CA CYS A 49 1.73 -6.79 10.69
C CYS A 49 1.94 -7.87 9.63
N HIS A 50 1.20 -8.96 9.72
CA HIS A 50 1.22 -10.05 8.75
C HIS A 50 0.51 -9.67 7.44
N TRP A 51 0.99 -8.63 6.74
CA TRP A 51 0.34 -8.07 5.55
C TRP A 51 0.14 -9.10 4.45
N LYS A 52 1.15 -9.93 4.19
CA LYS A 52 1.04 -11.02 3.23
C LYS A 52 -0.10 -11.97 3.58
N THR A 53 -0.19 -12.41 4.83
CA THR A 53 -1.27 -13.30 5.28
C THR A 53 -2.65 -12.65 5.12
N LYS A 54 -2.78 -11.39 5.55
CA LYS A 54 -4.01 -10.60 5.37
C LYS A 54 -4.39 -10.47 3.89
N TYR A 55 -3.42 -10.29 3.01
CA TYR A 55 -3.67 -10.17 1.57
C TYR A 55 -4.10 -11.50 0.95
N GLU A 56 -3.50 -12.62 1.34
CA GLU A 56 -3.95 -13.95 0.90
C GLU A 56 -5.39 -14.25 1.36
N GLU A 57 -5.79 -13.77 2.54
CA GLU A 57 -7.20 -13.87 2.98
C GLU A 57 -8.15 -13.10 2.06
N VAL A 58 -7.76 -11.87 1.64
CA VAL A 58 -8.52 -11.09 0.65
C VAL A 58 -8.61 -11.85 -0.66
N ARG A 59 -7.48 -12.33 -1.18
CA ARG A 59 -7.45 -13.09 -2.45
C ARG A 59 -8.38 -14.30 -2.42
N ARG A 60 -8.31 -15.09 -1.35
CA ARG A 60 -9.18 -16.27 -1.16
C ARG A 60 -10.66 -15.88 -1.22
N LYS A 61 -11.09 -14.82 -0.54
CA LYS A 61 -12.49 -14.37 -0.55
C LYS A 61 -12.95 -13.95 -1.95
N PHE A 62 -12.11 -13.25 -2.70
CA PHE A 62 -12.44 -12.87 -4.08
C PHE A 62 -12.58 -14.10 -4.99
N MET A 63 -11.65 -15.05 -4.89
CA MET A 63 -11.71 -16.32 -5.65
C MET A 63 -12.96 -17.15 -5.30
N GLU A 64 -13.36 -17.17 -4.03
CA GLU A 64 -14.60 -17.85 -3.58
C GLU A 64 -15.88 -17.23 -4.18
N GLN A 65 -15.83 -15.94 -4.54
CA GLN A 65 -16.91 -15.25 -5.26
C GLN A 65 -16.81 -15.40 -6.79
N GLY A 66 -15.83 -16.16 -7.29
CA GLY A 66 -15.63 -16.41 -8.71
C GLY A 66 -14.84 -15.33 -9.46
N TYR A 67 -14.13 -14.45 -8.74
CA TYR A 67 -13.22 -13.48 -9.33
C TYR A 67 -11.82 -14.08 -9.53
N GLU A 68 -11.24 -13.85 -10.70
CA GLU A 68 -9.88 -14.24 -11.06
C GLU A 68 -8.84 -13.22 -10.57
N ASP A 69 -7.55 -13.54 -10.66
CA ASP A 69 -6.45 -12.72 -10.14
C ASP A 69 -6.45 -11.26 -10.66
N ASP A 70 -6.91 -11.01 -11.88
CA ASP A 70 -6.97 -9.67 -12.49
C ASP A 70 -8.08 -8.76 -11.91
N ALA A 71 -9.04 -9.38 -11.23
CA ALA A 71 -10.16 -8.72 -10.56
C ALA A 71 -9.90 -8.46 -9.07
N ILE A 72 -8.81 -9.01 -8.53
CA ILE A 72 -8.39 -8.79 -7.15
C ILE A 72 -7.59 -7.48 -7.08
N PRO A 73 -7.95 -6.51 -6.22
CA PRO A 73 -7.24 -5.25 -6.13
C PRO A 73 -5.80 -5.45 -5.66
N GLN A 74 -4.85 -4.83 -6.35
CA GLN A 74 -3.50 -4.65 -5.82
C GLN A 74 -3.54 -3.71 -4.62
N VAL A 75 -2.72 -3.96 -3.61
CA VAL A 75 -2.66 -3.17 -2.38
C VAL A 75 -1.29 -2.55 -2.22
N LEU A 76 -1.24 -1.23 -2.08
CA LEU A 76 -0.05 -0.52 -1.62
C LEU A 76 -0.29 -0.04 -0.19
N ILE A 77 0.45 -0.60 0.76
CA ILE A 77 0.52 -0.09 2.13
C ILE A 77 1.61 0.97 2.19
N TRP A 78 1.30 2.17 2.65
CA TRP A 78 2.27 3.25 2.81
C TRP A 78 2.37 3.68 4.27
N GLY A 79 3.46 3.26 4.92
CA GLY A 79 3.84 3.71 6.26
C GLY A 79 4.50 5.09 6.24
N LEU A 80 3.78 6.12 6.65
CA LEU A 80 4.21 7.51 6.58
C LEU A 80 5.13 7.93 7.72
N PHE A 81 5.05 7.26 8.88
CA PHE A 81 5.78 7.62 10.10
C PHE A 81 6.92 6.63 10.39
N ASP A 82 7.61 6.15 9.36
CA ASP A 82 8.91 5.51 9.58
C ASP A 82 10.01 6.57 9.64
N LEU A 83 10.84 6.50 10.68
CA LEU A 83 12.00 7.38 10.88
C LEU A 83 13.23 6.92 10.07
N ASN A 84 13.14 5.78 9.39
CA ASN A 84 14.17 5.23 8.54
C ASN A 84 14.10 5.80 7.11
N ILE A 85 15.15 5.50 6.32
CA ILE A 85 15.22 5.86 4.89
C ILE A 85 14.02 5.25 4.16
N PRO A 86 13.34 6.00 3.27
CA PRO A 86 12.25 5.46 2.47
C PRO A 86 12.65 4.15 1.79
N SER A 87 11.81 3.15 1.89
CA SER A 87 12.09 1.81 1.37
C SER A 87 10.86 1.19 0.75
N ILE A 88 11.05 0.25 -0.15
CA ILE A 88 9.95 -0.44 -0.81
C ILE A 88 10.19 -1.95 -0.79
N GLU A 89 9.16 -2.68 -0.41
CA GLU A 89 9.17 -4.14 -0.34
C GLU A 89 7.96 -4.72 -1.08
N GLU A 90 8.21 -5.61 -2.04
CA GLU A 90 7.16 -6.40 -2.68
C GLU A 90 6.99 -7.72 -1.94
N LEU A 91 5.96 -7.81 -1.11
CA LEU A 91 5.68 -9.01 -0.30
C LEU A 91 4.95 -10.11 -1.09
N HIS A 92 4.24 -9.72 -2.16
CA HIS A 92 3.47 -10.57 -3.07
C HIS A 92 3.22 -9.82 -4.40
N PRO A 93 2.99 -10.51 -5.55
CA PRO A 93 2.59 -9.94 -6.86
C PRO A 93 1.29 -9.09 -6.94
N GLY A 94 0.83 -8.55 -5.81
CA GLY A 94 -0.27 -7.60 -5.70
C GLY A 94 -0.28 -6.89 -4.34
N LEU A 95 0.81 -6.98 -3.57
CA LEU A 95 0.99 -6.33 -2.28
C LEU A 95 2.39 -5.74 -2.20
N THR A 96 2.43 -4.42 -2.14
CA THR A 96 3.65 -3.64 -1.95
C THR A 96 3.55 -2.85 -0.66
N VAL A 97 4.66 -2.74 0.06
CA VAL A 97 4.80 -1.90 1.25
C VAL A 97 5.82 -0.80 0.92
N LEU A 98 5.45 0.43 1.20
CA LEU A 98 6.27 1.62 1.04
C LEU A 98 6.46 2.28 2.42
N SER A 99 7.71 2.47 2.79
CA SER A 99 8.15 3.12 4.02
C SER A 99 8.56 4.56 3.79
N GLY A 100 8.32 5.39 4.80
CA GLY A 100 8.86 6.75 4.87
C GLY A 100 8.09 7.75 4.02
N PHE A 101 8.44 9.02 4.19
CA PHE A 101 7.75 10.13 3.53
C PHE A 101 8.74 11.21 3.10
N SER A 102 8.52 11.78 1.92
CA SER A 102 9.13 13.03 1.48
C SER A 102 8.19 13.79 0.54
N ASP A 103 8.43 15.08 0.36
CA ASP A 103 7.66 15.90 -0.58
C ASP A 103 7.84 15.39 -2.02
N GLU A 104 9.05 14.97 -2.38
CA GLU A 104 9.39 14.41 -3.69
C GLU A 104 8.69 13.07 -3.93
N LEU A 105 8.67 12.19 -2.92
CA LEU A 105 7.97 10.91 -2.99
C LEU A 105 6.45 11.11 -3.13
N SER A 106 5.89 12.11 -2.45
CA SER A 106 4.48 12.48 -2.57
C SER A 106 4.13 13.01 -3.95
N LYS A 107 4.96 13.87 -4.54
CA LYS A 107 4.78 14.36 -5.91
C LYS A 107 4.86 13.20 -6.90
N LEU A 108 5.89 12.37 -6.79
CA LEU A 108 6.09 11.19 -7.63
C LEU A 108 4.89 10.23 -7.56
N PHE A 109 4.36 9.98 -6.36
CA PHE A 109 3.16 9.17 -6.16
C PHE A 109 1.98 9.71 -6.97
N LEU A 110 1.71 11.01 -6.87
CA LEU A 110 0.59 11.65 -7.55
C LEU A 110 0.78 11.68 -9.06
N ASP A 111 1.99 11.99 -9.53
CA ASP A 111 2.31 12.13 -10.95
C ASP A 111 2.29 10.78 -11.69
N ASN A 112 2.67 9.69 -11.01
CA ASN A 112 2.70 8.34 -11.58
C ASN A 112 1.42 7.51 -11.31
N GLY A 113 0.32 8.13 -10.87
CA GLY A 113 -0.93 7.41 -10.60
C GLY A 113 -0.83 6.39 -9.47
N GLY A 114 0.06 6.62 -8.52
CA GLY A 114 0.33 5.75 -7.38
C GLY A 114 1.21 4.54 -7.69
N GLU A 115 1.93 4.55 -8.82
CA GLU A 115 2.98 3.58 -9.10
C GLU A 115 4.33 4.10 -8.60
N ILE A 116 4.90 3.43 -7.61
CA ILE A 116 6.26 3.67 -7.11
C ILE A 116 6.97 2.33 -7.12
N GLY A 117 8.06 2.23 -7.88
CA GLY A 117 8.97 1.11 -7.85
C GLY A 117 10.33 1.52 -7.25
N PRO A 118 11.26 0.55 -7.09
CA PRO A 118 12.59 0.81 -6.54
C PRO A 118 13.36 1.90 -7.28
N HIS A 119 13.24 1.96 -8.60
CA HIS A 119 13.93 2.95 -9.42
C HIS A 119 13.37 4.35 -9.19
N GLN A 120 12.05 4.49 -9.19
CA GLN A 120 11.40 5.78 -8.94
C GLN A 120 11.65 6.26 -7.50
N LEU A 121 11.66 5.35 -6.53
CA LEU A 121 12.03 5.67 -5.15
C LEU A 121 13.47 6.21 -5.06
N MET A 122 14.41 5.57 -5.75
CA MET A 122 15.80 6.05 -5.85
C MET A 122 15.87 7.44 -6.50
N GLU A 123 15.16 7.66 -7.61
CA GLU A 123 15.09 8.97 -8.26
C GLU A 123 14.54 10.05 -7.33
N ALA A 124 13.46 9.75 -6.58
CA ALA A 124 12.90 10.67 -5.59
C ALA A 124 13.87 10.98 -4.45
N ALA A 125 14.65 10.01 -4.00
CA ALA A 125 15.64 10.20 -2.94
C ALA A 125 16.80 11.12 -3.37
N VAL A 126 17.24 11.05 -4.64
CA VAL A 126 18.32 11.90 -5.17
C VAL A 126 17.82 13.25 -5.72
N ALA A 127 16.52 13.40 -5.97
CA ALA A 127 15.91 14.65 -6.39
C ALA A 127 15.89 15.72 -5.28
N ASP A 128 16.09 15.32 -4.02
CA ASP A 128 16.17 16.25 -2.90
C ASP A 128 17.32 17.25 -3.11
N LYS A 129 17.05 18.50 -2.79
CA LYS A 129 17.97 19.64 -2.95
C LYS A 129 19.30 19.42 -2.25
N GLU A 130 19.33 18.65 -1.17
CA GLU A 130 20.57 18.31 -0.46
C GLU A 130 21.53 17.49 -1.34
N TYR A 131 21.00 16.64 -2.23
CA TYR A 131 21.80 15.80 -3.14
C TYR A 131 22.09 16.47 -4.49
N GLN A 132 21.37 17.54 -4.85
CA GLN A 132 21.63 18.31 -6.08
C GLN A 132 22.99 19.02 -6.11
N ALA A 133 23.66 19.15 -4.96
CA ALA A 133 25.01 19.71 -4.86
C ALA A 133 26.11 18.69 -5.22
N LEU A 134 25.78 17.39 -5.27
CA LEU A 134 26.70 16.35 -5.67
C LEU A 134 26.92 16.43 -7.18
N ARG A 135 28.19 16.52 -7.59
CA ARG A 135 28.59 16.57 -8.99
C ARG A 135 29.35 15.28 -9.30
N GLU A 136 29.14 14.73 -10.49
CA GLU A 136 29.97 13.65 -11.00
C GLU A 136 31.43 14.12 -11.01
N VAL A 137 32.31 13.33 -10.41
CA VAL A 137 33.76 13.55 -10.46
C VAL A 137 34.29 12.63 -11.55
N ASP A 138 34.73 13.22 -12.66
CA ASP A 138 35.39 12.53 -13.77
C ASP A 138 36.74 11.91 -13.37
#